data_AF-A0A6G8CL48-F1
#
_entry.id   AF-A0A6G8CL48-F1
#
_cell.length_a   1.000
_cell.length_b   1.000
_cell.length_c   1.000
_cell.angle_alpha   90.00
_cell.angle_beta   90.00
_cell.angle_gamma   90.00
#
_symmetry.space_group_name_H-M   'P 1'
#
loop_
_entity.id
_entity.type
_entity.pdbx_description
1 polymer ?
#
loop_
_entity_poly.entity_id
_entity_poly.type
_entity_poly.pdbx_seq_one_letter_code
_entity_poly.pdbx_strand_id
1 'polypeptide(L)'
;MSTSIPSGTTLRGRQQVRHLKRQMRTGACETAAPEARETGQSSVVELLERSMRFGHERLAMKRLEQAVHLGATLSDAHWKYCRAVALRSVDRSLQECFLALAIRHGHSSFTHSN
;
A
#
# COMPACT_ATOMS: atom_id res chain seq x y z
N MET A 1 -21.05 -32.94 8.74
CA MET A 1 -19.70 -33.54 8.64
C MET A 1 -18.82 -32.57 7.87
N SER A 2 -17.65 -32.30 8.43
CA SER A 2 -16.81 -31.11 8.20
C SER A 2 -16.23 -31.02 6.79
N THR A 3 -16.44 -29.88 6.12
CA THR A 3 -15.67 -29.51 4.93
C THR A 3 -14.37 -28.87 5.38
N SER A 4 -13.32 -29.69 5.38
CA SER A 4 -11.95 -29.27 5.67
C SER A 4 -11.52 -28.19 4.67
N ILE A 5 -11.42 -26.95 5.15
CA ILE A 5 -10.77 -25.84 4.47
C ILE A 5 -9.30 -26.25 4.29
N PRO A 6 -8.73 -26.32 3.07
CA PRO A 6 -7.31 -26.60 2.91
C PRO A 6 -6.52 -25.45 3.54
N SER A 7 -5.95 -25.72 4.71
CA SER A 7 -5.01 -24.88 5.42
C SER A 7 -3.83 -24.52 4.52
N GLY A 8 -3.56 -23.23 4.40
CA GLY A 8 -2.22 -22.69 4.17
C GLY A 8 -1.53 -23.11 2.87
N THR A 9 -2.06 -22.70 1.71
CA THR A 9 -1.19 -22.64 0.54
C THR A 9 -0.22 -21.48 0.72
N THR A 10 0.98 -21.74 1.23
CA THR A 10 2.07 -20.75 1.28
C THR A 10 2.41 -20.36 -0.16
N LEU A 11 1.85 -19.25 -0.64
CA LEU A 11 2.12 -18.78 -1.99
C LEU A 11 3.63 -18.48 -2.13
N ARG A 12 4.28 -19.13 -3.10
CA ARG A 12 5.71 -18.89 -3.37
C ARG A 12 5.93 -17.46 -3.87
N GLY A 13 7.08 -16.86 -3.58
CA GLY A 13 7.30 -15.39 -3.64
C GLY A 13 6.71 -14.62 -4.84
N ARG A 14 6.76 -15.14 -6.08
CA ARG A 14 6.12 -14.47 -7.24
C ARG A 14 4.60 -14.64 -7.30
N GLN A 15 4.07 -15.78 -6.84
CA GLN A 15 2.64 -16.05 -6.74
C GLN A 15 2.01 -15.20 -5.62
N GLN A 16 2.71 -15.03 -4.50
CA GLN A 16 2.28 -14.13 -3.41
C GLN A 16 2.14 -12.69 -3.91
N VAL A 17 3.17 -12.17 -4.60
CA VAL A 17 3.10 -10.81 -5.18
C VAL A 17 1.96 -10.67 -6.19
N ARG A 18 1.68 -11.70 -7.01
CA ARG A 18 0.55 -11.67 -7.94
C ARG A 18 -0.79 -11.68 -7.22
N HIS A 19 -0.92 -12.45 -6.14
CA HIS A 19 -2.13 -12.50 -5.32
C HIS A 19 -2.41 -11.15 -4.65
N LEU A 20 -1.41 -10.58 -3.97
CA LEU A 20 -1.51 -9.25 -3.34
C LEU A 20 -1.89 -8.17 -4.35
N LYS A 21 -1.30 -8.19 -5.55
CA LYS A 21 -1.66 -7.26 -6.63
C LYS A 21 -3.11 -7.40 -7.09
N ARG A 22 -3.65 -8.63 -7.10
CA ARG A 22 -5.07 -8.86 -7.44
C ARG A 22 -5.96 -8.32 -6.34
N GLN A 23 -5.69 -8.67 -5.09
CA GLN A 23 -6.46 -8.20 -3.93
C GLN A 23 -6.47 -6.67 -3.83
N MET A 24 -5.31 -6.03 -3.99
CA MET A 24 -5.21 -4.58 -4.08
C MET A 24 -6.09 -3.99 -5.19
N ARG A 25 -6.09 -4.59 -6.39
CA ARG A 25 -6.91 -4.12 -7.51
C ARG A 25 -8.40 -4.29 -7.24
N THR A 26 -8.80 -5.40 -6.64
CA THR A 26 -10.19 -5.66 -6.26
C THR A 26 -10.65 -4.63 -5.23
N GLY A 27 -9.84 -4.34 -4.21
CA GLY A 27 -10.16 -3.33 -3.19
C GLY A 27 -10.11 -1.88 -3.68
N ALA A 28 -9.42 -1.61 -4.80
CA ALA A 28 -9.37 -0.29 -5.43
C ALA A 28 -10.60 0.03 -6.29
N CYS A 29 -11.48 -0.95 -6.53
CA CYS A 29 -12.73 -0.70 -7.25
C CYS A 29 -13.67 0.14 -6.38
N GLU A 30 -14.25 1.20 -6.94
CA GLU A 30 -15.13 2.12 -6.19
C GLU A 30 -16.35 1.41 -5.58
N THR A 31 -16.83 0.36 -6.25
CA THR A 31 -17.96 -0.49 -5.82
C THR A 31 -17.52 -1.73 -5.04
N ALA A 32 -16.23 -1.82 -4.66
CA ALA A 32 -15.74 -2.95 -3.87
C ALA A 32 -16.47 -3.05 -2.54
N ALA A 33 -16.86 -4.28 -2.19
CA ALA A 33 -17.37 -4.61 -0.86
C ALA A 33 -16.36 -4.17 0.23
N PRO A 34 -16.85 -3.77 1.43
CA PRO A 34 -15.98 -3.32 2.52
C PRO A 34 -14.83 -4.27 2.83
N GLU A 35 -15.10 -5.58 2.90
CA GLU A 35 -14.09 -6.62 3.14
C GLU A 35 -13.00 -6.66 2.04
N ALA A 36 -13.39 -6.42 0.79
CA ALA A 36 -12.46 -6.37 -0.33
C ALA A 36 -11.58 -5.12 -0.27
N ARG A 37 -12.11 -3.99 0.23
CA ARG A 37 -11.35 -2.76 0.47
C ARG A 37 -10.31 -2.97 1.57
N GLU A 38 -10.69 -3.53 2.71
CA GLU A 38 -9.79 -3.84 3.82
C GLU A 38 -8.68 -4.83 3.41
N THR A 39 -9.04 -5.86 2.64
CA THR A 39 -8.08 -6.80 2.07
C THR A 39 -7.13 -6.09 1.10
N GLY A 40 -7.64 -5.15 0.30
CA GLY A 40 -6.84 -4.34 -0.62
C GLY A 40 -5.87 -3.41 0.10
N GLN A 41 -6.31 -2.78 1.19
CA GLN A 41 -5.49 -1.94 2.06
C GLN A 41 -4.34 -2.74 2.70
N SER A 42 -4.65 -3.91 3.27
CA SER A 42 -3.64 -4.80 3.85
C SER A 42 -2.62 -5.25 2.78
N SER A 43 -3.12 -5.59 1.58
CA SER A 43 -2.29 -6.04 0.47
C SER A 43 -1.33 -4.97 -0.06
N VAL A 44 -1.75 -3.70 -0.11
CA VAL A 44 -0.89 -2.61 -0.58
C VAL A 44 0.20 -2.26 0.42
N VAL A 45 -0.09 -2.36 1.73
CA VAL A 45 0.91 -2.19 2.79
C VAL A 45 1.96 -3.30 2.71
N GLU A 46 1.56 -4.56 2.55
CA GLU A 46 2.52 -5.67 2.39
C GLU A 46 3.39 -5.51 1.13
N LEU A 47 2.81 -5.01 0.03
CA LEU A 47 3.57 -4.70 -1.19
C LEU A 47 4.53 -3.53 -0.99
N LEU A 48 4.17 -2.54 -0.17
CA LEU A 48 5.03 -1.41 0.18
C LEU A 48 6.21 -1.89 1.02
N GLU A 49 5.97 -2.60 2.11
CA GLU A 49 7.02 -3.18 2.97
C GLU A 49 7.98 -4.05 2.17
N ARG A 50 7.44 -4.88 1.28
CA ARG A 50 8.26 -5.69 0.39
C ARG A 50 9.13 -4.82 -0.50
N SER A 51 8.58 -3.76 -1.09
CA SER A 51 9.34 -2.84 -1.95
C SER A 51 10.45 -2.12 -1.17
N MET A 52 10.20 -1.76 0.09
CA MET A 52 11.20 -1.20 0.99
C MET A 52 12.32 -2.20 1.29
N ARG A 53 11.98 -3.46 1.59
CA ARG A 53 12.97 -4.52 1.86
C ARG A 53 13.89 -4.82 0.67
N PHE A 54 13.38 -4.70 -0.56
CA PHE A 54 14.19 -4.88 -1.78
C PHE A 54 14.87 -3.59 -2.25
N GLY A 55 14.71 -2.46 -1.56
CA GLY A 55 15.31 -1.18 -1.95
C GLY A 55 14.73 -0.61 -3.26
N HIS A 56 13.52 -1.01 -3.66
CA HIS A 56 12.89 -0.51 -4.88
C HIS A 56 12.24 0.86 -4.65
N GLU A 57 13.05 1.92 -4.61
CA GLU A 57 12.65 3.28 -4.27
C GLU A 57 11.44 3.80 -5.06
N ARG A 58 11.52 3.82 -6.39
CA ARG A 58 10.43 4.30 -7.25
C ARG A 58 9.16 3.45 -7.10
N LEU A 59 9.32 2.15 -6.86
CA LEU A 59 8.18 1.26 -6.66
C LEU A 59 7.54 1.48 -5.29
N ALA A 60 8.33 1.70 -4.24
CA ALA A 60 7.85 2.03 -2.92
C ALA A 60 7.02 3.32 -2.93
N MET A 61 7.48 4.37 -3.64
CA MET A 61 6.71 5.60 -3.83
C MET A 61 5.35 5.37 -4.51
N LYS A 62 5.32 4.56 -5.58
CA LYS A 62 4.05 4.17 -6.24
C LYS A 62 3.13 3.37 -5.31
N ARG A 63 3.69 2.52 -4.44
CA ARG A 63 2.90 1.76 -3.46
C ARG A 63 2.36 2.65 -2.34
N LEU A 64 3.13 3.65 -1.91
CA LEU A 64 2.66 4.67 -0.98
C LEU A 64 1.47 5.43 -1.56
N GLU A 65 1.56 5.88 -2.81
CA GLU A 65 0.45 6.56 -3.50
C GLU A 65 -0.83 5.73 -3.49
N GLN A 66 -0.70 4.44 -3.85
CA GLN A 66 -1.82 3.49 -3.85
C GLN A 66 -2.38 3.26 -2.45
N ALA A 67 -1.53 3.17 -1.43
CA ALA A 67 -1.95 3.00 -0.04
C ALA A 67 -2.73 4.21 0.47
N VAL A 68 -2.24 5.43 0.18
CA VAL A 68 -2.95 6.66 0.53
C VAL A 68 -4.29 6.75 -0.22
N HIS A 69 -4.33 6.38 -1.50
CA HIS A 69 -5.58 6.41 -2.28
C HIS A 69 -6.61 5.39 -1.78
N LEU A 70 -6.16 4.22 -1.35
CA LEU A 70 -7.00 3.19 -0.74
C LEU A 70 -7.40 3.52 0.70
N GLY A 71 -6.86 4.58 1.31
CA GLY A 71 -7.07 4.89 2.72
C GLY A 71 -6.46 3.86 3.67
N ALA A 72 -5.40 3.16 3.24
CA ALA A 72 -4.73 2.17 4.08
C ALA A 72 -3.99 2.84 5.24
N THR A 73 -4.01 2.20 6.41
CA THR A 73 -3.27 2.66 7.59
C THR A 73 -1.77 2.46 7.38
N LEU A 74 -1.02 3.56 7.36
CA LEU A 74 0.42 3.57 7.16
C LEU A 74 1.13 3.94 8.46
N SER A 75 2.03 3.08 8.94
CA SER A 75 2.92 3.42 10.06
C SER A 75 3.92 4.53 9.71
N ASP A 76 4.44 5.20 10.74
CA ASP A 76 5.51 6.20 10.61
C ASP A 76 6.76 5.69 9.88
N ALA A 77 7.04 4.38 9.96
CA ALA A 77 8.19 3.78 9.29
C ALA A 77 8.04 3.85 7.76
N HIS A 78 6.83 3.65 7.23
CA HIS A 78 6.53 3.79 5.80
C HIS A 78 6.76 5.22 5.33
N TRP A 79 6.25 6.19 6.11
CA TRP A 79 6.42 7.62 5.82
C TRP A 79 7.87 8.06 5.89
N LYS A 80 8.62 7.65 6.92
CA LYS A 80 10.05 7.95 7.08
C LYS A 80 10.88 7.40 5.92
N TYR A 81 10.62 6.15 5.51
CA TYR A 81 11.32 5.56 4.38
C TYR A 81 11.04 6.34 3.09
N CYS A 82 9.77 6.59 2.78
CA CYS A 82 9.39 7.30 1.55
C CYS A 82 9.87 8.75 1.54
N ARG A 83 9.89 9.41 2.70
CA ARG A 83 10.53 10.73 2.86
C ARG A 83 12.02 10.67 2.55
N ALA A 84 12.72 9.67 3.09
CA ALA A 84 14.14 9.49 2.83
C ALA A 84 14.44 9.18 1.36
N VAL A 85 13.56 8.44 0.68
CA VAL A 85 13.62 8.19 -0.78
C VAL A 85 13.39 9.47 -1.57
N ALA A 86 12.39 10.28 -1.20
CA ALA A 86 12.14 11.55 -1.85
C ALA A 86 13.33 12.51 -1.71
N LEU A 87 13.87 12.66 -0.50
CA LEU A 87 14.99 13.57 -0.22
C LEU A 87 16.30 13.20 -0.93
N ARG A 88 16.60 11.90 -1.07
CA ARG A 88 17.82 11.44 -1.77
C ARG A 88 17.67 11.44 -3.29
N SER A 89 16.44 11.46 -3.78
CA SER A 89 16.17 11.36 -5.21
C SER A 89 16.45 12.69 -5.88
N VAL A 90 17.24 12.66 -6.96
CA VAL A 90 17.40 13.79 -7.90
C VAL A 90 16.18 13.98 -8.81
N ASP A 91 15.29 12.98 -8.88
CA ASP A 91 14.04 13.06 -9.61
C ASP A 91 13.03 13.93 -8.85
N ARG A 92 12.81 15.14 -9.37
CA ARG A 92 11.86 16.12 -8.85
C ARG A 92 10.43 15.57 -8.80
N SER A 93 10.05 14.68 -9.73
CA SER A 93 8.71 14.10 -9.74
C SER A 93 8.45 13.23 -8.51
N LEU A 94 9.48 12.56 -7.97
CA LEU A 94 9.36 11.77 -6.75
C LEU A 94 9.24 12.66 -5.50
N GLN A 95 9.96 13.79 -5.48
CA GLN A 95 9.85 14.77 -4.41
C GLN A 95 8.45 15.39 -4.36
N GLU A 96 7.95 15.86 -5.51
CA GLU A 96 6.63 16.45 -5.64
C GLU A 96 5.53 15.42 -5.33
N CYS A 97 5.69 14.17 -5.79
CA CYS A 97 4.78 13.07 -5.44
C CYS A 97 4.71 12.86 -3.93
N PHE A 98 5.84 12.79 -3.22
CA PHE A 98 5.85 12.63 -1.77
C PHE A 98 5.12 13.78 -1.06
N LEU A 99 5.40 15.03 -1.45
CA LEU A 99 4.78 16.21 -0.86
C LEU A 99 3.26 16.21 -1.05
N ALA A 100 2.79 15.92 -2.26
CA ALA A 100 1.36 15.82 -2.57
C ALA A 100 0.67 14.73 -1.71
N LEU A 101 1.31 13.57 -1.53
CA LEU A 101 0.80 12.49 -0.70
C LEU A 101 0.77 12.86 0.79
N ALA A 102 1.81 13.52 1.29
CA ALA A 102 1.88 13.97 2.68
C ALA A 102 0.79 15.00 3.01
N ILE A 103 0.57 15.96 2.11
CA ILE A 103 -0.52 16.94 2.24
C ILE A 103 -1.87 16.22 2.27
N ARG A 104 -2.13 15.34 1.30
CA ARG A 104 -3.39 14.60 1.22
C ARG A 104 -3.66 13.75 2.46
N HIS A 105 -2.65 13.04 2.97
CA HIS A 105 -2.78 12.27 4.20
C HIS A 105 -3.03 13.16 5.42
N GLY A 106 -2.35 14.31 5.54
CA GLY A 106 -2.59 15.29 6.58
C GLY A 106 -4.04 15.80 6.58
N HIS A 107 -4.63 16.02 5.41
CA HIS A 107 -6.05 16.35 5.27
C HIS A 107 -6.97 15.19 5.64
N SER A 108 -6.69 13.95 5.22
CA SER A 108 -7.50 12.78 5.56
C SER A 108 -7.47 12.40 7.04
N SER A 109 -6.37 12.72 7.73
CA SER A 109 -6.23 12.55 9.20
C SER A 109 -7.18 13.47 9.97
N PHE A 110 -7.59 14.58 9.36
CA PHE A 110 -8.52 15.55 9.93
C PHE A 110 -10.00 15.24 9.64
N THR A 111 -10.31 14.40 8.66
CA THR A 111 -11.69 14.16 8.20
C THR A 111 -12.41 12.99 8.87
N HIS A 112 -11.89 12.44 9.97
CA HIS A 112 -12.57 11.40 10.76
C HIS A 112 -13.09 11.94 12.10
N SER A 113 -13.87 13.02 12.02
CA SER A 113 -14.73 13.50 13.11
C SER A 113 -15.90 14.24 12.48
N ASN A 114 -16.97 13.52 12.14
CA ASN A 114 -18.36 13.80 12.54
C ASN A 114 -19.29 12.73 11.97
#